data_AF-A0A847W281-F1
#
_entry.id   AF-A0A847W281-F1
#
_cell.length_a   1.000
_cell.length_b   1.000
_cell.length_c   1.000
_cell.angle_alpha   90.00
_cell.angle_beta   90.00
_cell.angle_gamma   90.00
#
_symmetry.space_group_name_H-M   'P 1'
#
loop_
_entity.id
_entity.type
_entity.pdbx_description
1 polymer ?
#
loop_
_entity_poly.entity_id
_entity_poly.type
_entity_poly.pdbx_seq_one_letter_code
_entity_poly.pdbx_strand_id
1 'polypeptide(L)'
;MQSVAKKQGKKKNWKMLLIVIFLLIIILMYSFFDYLPIVGKYIADAKLSKYTGEKVKSYYDALNNHYTTYDKKGNLLIYYLNENTLFYENYNNQILSQINEKYLSFVTESSTDTIEYPEVLYVWIKIDANDMSKTYVKLYVINIREKVNISIAESKERMIKILKELVEYIDINCTALQVNYENKTGSFSLNCDFGKKMVDYDKLEKDIKQCSEKDWSQDYKEWKRAN
;
A
#
# COMPACT_ATOMS: atom_id res chain seq x y z
N MET A 1 6.85 -75.42 -35.66
CA MET A 1 7.25 -74.52 -34.56
C MET A 1 6.95 -73.09 -34.97
N GLN A 2 5.90 -72.47 -34.44
CA GLN A 2 5.65 -71.03 -34.60
C GLN A 2 5.71 -70.38 -33.22
N SER A 3 6.65 -69.45 -33.07
CA SER A 3 6.88 -68.64 -31.88
C SER A 3 5.80 -67.54 -31.81
N VAL A 4 4.97 -67.57 -30.77
CA VAL A 4 4.01 -66.51 -30.47
C VAL A 4 4.75 -65.41 -29.72
N ALA A 5 5.06 -64.30 -30.42
CA ALA A 5 5.60 -63.10 -29.82
C ALA A 5 4.54 -62.42 -28.94
N LYS A 6 4.76 -62.42 -27.63
CA LYS A 6 3.91 -61.76 -26.64
C LYS A 6 4.13 -60.23 -26.73
N LYS A 7 3.23 -59.50 -27.39
CA LYS A 7 3.20 -58.02 -27.33
C LYS A 7 2.94 -57.57 -25.91
N GLN A 8 3.99 -57.17 -25.19
CA GLN A 8 3.85 -56.45 -23.92
C GLN A 8 3.28 -55.05 -24.20
N GLY A 9 1.97 -54.88 -24.00
CA GLY A 9 1.36 -53.55 -23.99
C GLY A 9 1.91 -52.74 -22.82
N LYS A 10 2.65 -51.66 -23.11
CA LYS A 10 3.02 -50.65 -22.11
C LYS A 10 1.74 -50.12 -21.46
N LYS A 11 1.42 -50.57 -20.24
CA LYS A 11 0.35 -49.96 -19.44
C LYS A 11 0.72 -48.49 -19.23
N LYS A 12 0.01 -47.58 -19.90
CA LYS A 12 0.16 -46.14 -19.71
C LYS A 12 0.01 -45.87 -18.21
N ASN A 13 1.03 -45.32 -17.58
CA ASN A 13 1.06 -45.17 -16.13
C ASN A 13 0.37 -43.85 -15.77
N TRP A 14 -0.97 -43.81 -15.88
CA TRP A 14 -1.80 -42.61 -15.65
C TRP A 14 -1.54 -41.95 -14.29
N LYS A 15 -1.14 -42.73 -13.28
CA LYS A 15 -0.72 -42.22 -11.96
C LYS A 15 0.49 -41.29 -12.04
N MET A 16 1.49 -41.62 -12.87
CA MET A 16 2.68 -40.80 -13.05
C MET A 16 2.32 -39.48 -13.77
N LEU A 17 1.44 -39.56 -14.78
CA LEU A 17 0.94 -38.37 -15.48
C LEU A 17 0.23 -37.41 -14.51
N LEU A 18 -0.62 -37.93 -13.62
CA LEU A 18 -1.33 -37.13 -12.62
C LEU A 18 -0.36 -36.46 -11.62
N ILE A 19 0.68 -37.16 -11.17
CA ILE A 19 1.70 -36.58 -10.28
C ILE A 19 2.44 -35.44 -10.99
N VAL A 20 2.81 -35.62 -12.25
CA VAL A 20 3.49 -34.59 -13.06
C VAL A 20 2.59 -33.37 -13.25
N ILE A 21 1.30 -33.57 -13.57
CA ILE A 21 0.33 -32.48 -13.69
C ILE A 21 0.17 -31.74 -12.37
N PHE A 22 0.07 -32.46 -11.25
CA PHE A 22 -0.06 -31.85 -9.92
C PHE A 22 1.17 -31.02 -9.54
N LEU A 23 2.38 -31.53 -9.78
CA LEU A 23 3.62 -30.80 -9.58
C LEU A 23 3.71 -29.55 -10.46
N LEU A 24 3.33 -29.66 -11.74
CA LEU A 24 3.26 -28.52 -12.66
C LEU A 24 2.29 -27.45 -12.14
N ILE A 25 1.12 -27.84 -11.63
CA ILE A 25 0.17 -26.90 -11.02
C ILE A 25 0.79 -26.20 -9.80
N ILE A 26 1.46 -26.93 -8.91
CA ILE A 26 2.15 -26.32 -7.75
C ILE A 26 3.22 -25.33 -8.21
N ILE A 27 4.06 -25.71 -9.17
CA ILE A 27 5.13 -24.85 -9.71
C ILE A 27 4.52 -23.60 -10.36
N LEU A 28 3.47 -23.75 -11.16
CA LEU A 28 2.75 -22.64 -11.77
C LEU A 28 2.16 -21.71 -10.70
N MET A 29 1.47 -22.25 -9.70
CA MET A 29 0.91 -21.46 -8.61
C MET A 29 2.00 -20.69 -7.85
N TYR A 30 3.11 -21.35 -7.55
CA TYR A 30 4.24 -20.70 -6.88
C TYR A 30 4.90 -19.65 -7.77
N SER A 31 4.99 -19.86 -9.08
CA SER A 31 5.58 -18.90 -10.03
C SER A 31 4.72 -17.67 -10.27
N PHE A 32 3.40 -17.80 -10.17
CA PHE A 32 2.46 -16.67 -10.38
C PHE A 32 2.16 -15.89 -9.12
N PHE A 33 2.22 -16.53 -7.95
CA PHE A 33 1.75 -15.94 -6.70
C PHE A 33 2.80 -15.91 -5.59
N ASP A 34 4.01 -16.47 -5.78
CA ASP A 34 5.04 -16.69 -4.74
C ASP A 34 4.59 -17.60 -3.56
N TYR A 35 3.36 -18.13 -3.59
CA TYR A 35 2.80 -19.04 -2.60
C TYR A 35 1.65 -19.88 -3.15
N LEU A 36 1.19 -20.87 -2.36
CA LEU A 36 -0.01 -21.66 -2.64
C LEU A 36 -1.25 -20.98 -2.02
N PRO A 37 -2.21 -20.47 -2.81
CA PRO A 37 -3.40 -19.75 -2.34
C PRO A 37 -4.23 -20.48 -1.28
N ILE A 38 -4.25 -21.81 -1.29
CA ILE A 38 -4.98 -22.60 -0.29
C ILE A 38 -4.27 -22.58 1.06
N VAL A 39 -2.94 -22.71 1.07
CA VAL A 39 -2.13 -22.63 2.30
C VAL A 39 -2.17 -21.23 2.87
N GLY A 40 -2.06 -20.21 2.00
CA GLY A 40 -2.17 -18.81 2.40
C GLY A 40 -3.49 -18.48 3.07
N LYS A 41 -4.60 -19.11 2.66
CA LYS A 41 -5.90 -18.94 3.32
C LYS A 41 -5.88 -19.38 4.78
N TYR A 42 -5.30 -20.55 5.08
CA TYR A 42 -5.21 -21.03 6.47
C TYR A 42 -4.35 -20.10 7.33
N ILE A 43 -3.26 -19.57 6.77
CA ILE A 43 -2.41 -18.59 7.46
C ILE A 43 -3.20 -17.29 7.71
N ALA A 44 -3.88 -16.77 6.68
CA ALA A 44 -4.69 -15.56 6.77
C ALA A 44 -5.79 -15.70 7.83
N ASP A 45 -6.57 -16.78 7.78
CA ASP A 45 -7.63 -17.05 8.75
C ASP A 45 -7.07 -17.11 10.17
N ALA A 46 -5.94 -17.77 10.39
CA ALA A 46 -5.29 -17.85 11.70
C ALA A 46 -4.77 -16.49 12.19
N LYS A 47 -4.08 -15.72 11.34
CA LYS A 47 -3.51 -14.41 11.68
C LYS A 47 -4.60 -13.38 11.97
N LEU A 48 -5.60 -13.29 11.10
CA LEU A 48 -6.73 -12.38 11.28
C LEU A 48 -7.57 -12.77 12.49
N SER A 49 -7.84 -14.06 12.71
CA SER A 49 -8.61 -14.50 13.88
C SER A 49 -7.87 -14.22 15.19
N LYS A 50 -6.54 -14.38 15.20
CA LYS A 50 -5.71 -14.02 16.35
C LYS A 50 -5.79 -12.53 16.65
N TYR A 51 -5.77 -11.68 15.61
CA TYR A 51 -5.81 -10.22 15.77
C TYR A 51 -7.16 -9.74 16.30
N THR A 52 -8.26 -10.24 15.73
CA THR A 52 -9.62 -9.81 16.10
C THR A 52 -10.13 -10.48 17.39
N GLY A 53 -9.54 -11.60 17.80
CA GLY A 53 -10.05 -12.44 18.88
C GLY A 53 -11.27 -13.28 18.46
N GLU A 54 -11.62 -13.29 17.18
CA GLU A 54 -12.80 -13.97 16.66
C GLU A 54 -12.45 -14.86 15.46
N LYS A 55 -13.16 -15.97 15.28
CA LYS A 55 -12.93 -16.83 14.11
C LYS A 55 -13.43 -16.13 12.84
N VAL A 56 -12.51 -15.86 11.91
CA VAL A 56 -12.83 -15.28 10.59
C VAL A 56 -12.60 -16.29 9.46
N LYS A 57 -13.20 -16.02 8.30
CA LYS A 57 -12.97 -16.76 7.06
C LYS A 57 -12.71 -15.78 5.93
N SER A 58 -11.49 -15.79 5.43
CA SER A 58 -11.04 -14.93 4.33
C SER A 58 -11.24 -15.57 2.97
N TYR A 59 -11.31 -14.75 1.93
CA TYR A 59 -11.21 -15.20 0.55
C TYR A 59 -10.03 -14.51 -0.11
N TYR A 60 -9.47 -15.18 -1.12
CA TYR A 60 -8.34 -14.63 -1.87
C TYR A 60 -8.84 -13.66 -2.94
N ASP A 61 -8.36 -12.43 -2.89
CA ASP A 61 -8.58 -11.41 -3.91
C ASP A 61 -7.39 -11.43 -4.87
N ALA A 62 -7.59 -12.09 -6.01
CA ALA A 62 -6.54 -12.28 -7.00
C ALA A 62 -6.12 -11.00 -7.71
N LEU A 63 -6.99 -9.98 -7.76
CA LEU A 63 -6.67 -8.71 -8.43
C LEU A 63 -5.70 -7.88 -7.58
N ASN A 64 -5.83 -7.96 -6.26
CA ASN A 64 -5.02 -7.20 -5.31
C ASN A 64 -3.96 -8.06 -4.58
N ASN A 65 -3.90 -9.37 -4.86
CA ASN A 65 -2.95 -10.33 -4.30
C ASN A 65 -2.93 -10.36 -2.76
N HIS A 66 -4.10 -10.38 -2.13
CA HIS A 66 -4.25 -10.47 -0.68
C HIS A 66 -5.44 -11.33 -0.26
N TYR A 67 -5.54 -11.61 1.03
CA TYR A 67 -6.72 -12.25 1.61
C TYR A 67 -7.58 -11.19 2.28
N THR A 68 -8.88 -11.23 2.04
CA THR A 68 -9.82 -10.23 2.58
C THR A 68 -11.01 -10.89 3.25
N THR A 69 -11.56 -10.22 4.26
CA THR A 69 -12.78 -10.60 4.98
C THR A 69 -13.34 -9.39 5.70
N TYR A 70 -14.43 -9.58 6.43
CA TYR A 70 -15.03 -8.56 7.27
C TYR A 70 -15.20 -9.09 8.69
N ASP A 71 -15.04 -8.23 9.68
CA ASP A 71 -15.42 -8.56 11.06
C ASP A 71 -16.96 -8.59 11.21
N LYS A 72 -17.45 -8.98 12.40
CA LYS A 72 -18.90 -9.01 12.68
C LYS A 72 -19.61 -7.67 12.58
N LYS A 73 -18.87 -6.56 12.67
CA LYS A 73 -19.40 -5.19 12.55
C LYS A 73 -19.32 -4.67 11.11
N GLY A 74 -18.83 -5.48 10.17
CA GLY A 74 -18.69 -5.11 8.77
C GLY A 74 -17.43 -4.33 8.45
N ASN A 75 -16.45 -4.26 9.36
CA ASN A 75 -15.17 -3.59 9.07
C ASN A 75 -14.26 -4.49 8.26
N LEU A 76 -13.61 -3.91 7.26
CA LEU A 76 -12.69 -4.60 6.36
C LEU A 76 -11.43 -5.09 7.10
N LEU A 77 -11.06 -6.32 6.81
CA LEU A 77 -9.85 -6.99 7.28
C LEU A 77 -9.10 -7.54 6.07
N ILE A 78 -7.83 -7.16 5.93
CA ILE A 78 -6.96 -7.64 4.86
C ILE A 78 -5.71 -8.27 5.47
N TYR A 79 -5.26 -9.38 4.90
CA TYR A 79 -3.97 -9.99 5.20
C TYR A 79 -3.11 -10.08 3.94
N TYR A 80 -1.96 -9.42 4.00
CA TYR A 80 -0.93 -9.42 2.98
C TYR A 80 0.08 -10.53 3.29
N LEU A 81 -0.05 -11.66 2.60
CA LEU A 81 0.77 -12.84 2.91
C LEU A 81 2.27 -12.60 2.67
N ASN A 82 2.63 -11.96 1.55
CA ASN A 82 4.03 -11.71 1.18
C ASN A 82 4.74 -10.76 2.16
N GLU A 83 4.01 -9.81 2.70
CA GLU A 83 4.53 -8.84 3.67
C GLU A 83 4.41 -9.33 5.12
N ASN A 84 3.58 -10.37 5.33
CA ASN A 84 3.14 -10.85 6.64
C ASN A 84 2.62 -9.70 7.52
N THR A 85 1.75 -8.88 6.94
CA THR A 85 1.08 -7.76 7.61
C THR A 85 -0.42 -7.85 7.43
N LEU A 86 -1.17 -7.19 8.30
CA LEU A 86 -2.62 -7.06 8.20
C LEU A 86 -3.05 -5.59 8.17
N PHE A 87 -4.21 -5.34 7.58
CA PHE A 87 -4.94 -4.08 7.68
C PHE A 87 -6.28 -4.34 8.36
N TYR A 88 -6.67 -3.43 9.25
CA TYR A 88 -7.97 -3.43 9.90
C TYR A 88 -8.59 -2.04 9.83
N GLU A 89 -9.71 -1.91 9.14
CA GLU A 89 -10.37 -0.64 8.86
C GLU A 89 -10.72 0.13 10.13
N ASN A 90 -11.31 -0.52 11.14
CA ASN A 90 -11.69 0.19 12.38
C ASN A 90 -10.46 0.74 13.11
N TYR A 91 -9.34 -0.01 13.18
CA TYR A 91 -8.10 0.52 13.74
C TYR A 91 -7.52 1.66 12.89
N ASN A 92 -7.53 1.51 11.57
CA ASN A 92 -7.10 2.57 10.64
C ASN A 92 -7.88 3.86 10.86
N ASN A 93 -9.21 3.78 10.97
CA ASN A 93 -10.09 4.93 11.15
C ASN A 93 -9.89 5.61 12.51
N GLN A 94 -9.64 4.84 13.57
CA GLN A 94 -9.31 5.40 14.89
C GLN A 94 -8.01 6.21 14.86
N ILE A 95 -6.95 5.66 14.25
CA ILE A 95 -5.67 6.36 14.13
C ILE A 95 -5.79 7.55 13.17
N LEU A 96 -6.55 7.42 12.08
CA LEU A 96 -6.83 8.51 11.14
C LEU A 96 -7.48 9.71 11.84
N SER A 97 -8.45 9.46 12.74
CA SER A 97 -9.09 10.53 13.52
C SER A 97 -8.06 11.28 14.37
N GLN A 98 -7.20 10.55 15.10
CA GLN A 98 -6.15 11.15 15.94
C GLN A 98 -5.12 11.94 15.12
N ILE A 99 -4.76 11.43 13.93
CA ILE A 99 -3.86 12.11 13.01
C ILE A 99 -4.49 13.40 12.49
N ASN A 100 -5.76 13.36 12.08
CA ASN A 100 -6.44 14.53 11.56
C ASN A 100 -6.67 15.61 12.64
N GLU A 101 -6.90 15.23 13.89
CA GLU A 101 -6.97 16.18 15.01
C GLU A 101 -5.66 16.99 15.13
N LYS A 102 -4.51 16.32 15.16
CA LYS A 102 -3.20 16.99 15.20
C LYS A 102 -2.91 17.77 13.91
N TYR A 103 -3.28 17.22 12.77
CA TYR A 103 -3.08 17.87 11.47
C TYR A 103 -3.82 19.22 11.38
N LEU A 104 -5.05 19.31 11.89
CA LEU A 104 -5.79 20.57 11.89
C LEU A 104 -5.08 21.64 12.74
N SER A 105 -4.46 21.25 13.85
CA SER A 105 -3.59 22.15 14.63
C SER A 105 -2.36 22.58 13.83
N PHE A 106 -1.67 21.65 13.16
CA PHE A 106 -0.55 21.95 12.27
C PHE A 106 -0.94 22.96 11.18
N VAL A 107 -2.07 22.75 10.50
CA VAL A 107 -2.56 23.65 9.45
C VAL A 107 -2.86 25.02 10.03
N THR A 108 -3.48 25.09 11.21
CA THR A 108 -3.79 26.38 11.85
C THR A 108 -2.50 27.17 12.15
N GLU A 109 -1.49 26.50 12.70
CA GLU A 109 -0.20 27.12 13.07
C GLU A 109 0.70 27.44 11.87
N SER A 110 0.64 26.61 10.82
CA SER A 110 1.48 26.72 9.62
C SER A 110 0.79 27.43 8.47
N SER A 111 -0.48 27.83 8.64
CA SER A 111 -1.25 28.50 7.60
C SER A 111 -0.61 29.84 7.26
N THR A 112 -0.42 30.03 5.95
CA THR A 112 0.02 31.30 5.38
C THR A 112 -0.89 31.59 4.20
N ASP A 113 -1.01 32.86 3.81
CA ASP A 113 -1.78 33.24 2.61
C ASP A 113 -1.24 32.61 1.32
N THR A 114 -0.03 32.03 1.39
CA THR A 114 0.67 31.43 0.26
C THR A 114 0.50 29.92 0.13
N ILE A 115 0.17 29.18 1.20
CA ILE A 115 0.08 27.71 1.16
C ILE A 115 -1.34 27.25 1.50
N GLU A 116 -1.93 26.50 0.59
CA GLU A 116 -3.21 25.80 0.75
C GLU A 116 -2.93 24.33 1.05
N TYR A 117 -3.39 23.89 2.21
CA TYR A 117 -3.30 22.50 2.67
C TYR A 117 -4.60 21.73 2.36
N PRO A 118 -4.56 20.40 2.17
CA PRO A 118 -5.79 19.62 2.00
C PRO A 118 -6.65 19.66 3.27
N GLU A 119 -7.97 19.55 3.16
CA GLU A 119 -8.87 19.62 4.33
C GLU A 119 -8.59 18.52 5.36
N VAL A 120 -8.28 17.32 4.88
CA VAL A 120 -7.95 16.15 5.69
C VAL A 120 -6.81 15.38 5.05
N LEU A 121 -6.11 14.61 5.87
CA LEU A 121 -5.19 13.58 5.42
C LEU A 121 -5.93 12.24 5.32
N TYR A 122 -5.33 11.29 4.58
CA TYR A 122 -5.72 9.88 4.63
C TYR A 122 -4.53 9.03 5.09
N VAL A 123 -4.82 7.87 5.66
CA VAL A 123 -3.80 6.92 6.09
C VAL A 123 -4.16 5.50 5.69
N TRP A 124 -3.11 4.73 5.44
CA TRP A 124 -3.17 3.28 5.37
C TRP A 124 -2.20 2.70 6.38
N ILE A 125 -2.69 1.85 7.28
CA ILE A 125 -1.87 1.25 8.33
C ILE A 125 -1.73 -0.24 8.10
N LYS A 126 -0.49 -0.70 7.97
CA LYS A 126 -0.14 -2.12 8.01
C LYS A 126 0.36 -2.47 9.41
N ILE A 127 -0.18 -3.53 9.98
CA ILE A 127 0.20 -4.07 11.30
C ILE A 127 1.03 -5.34 11.07
N ASP A 128 2.16 -5.47 11.75
CA ASP A 128 2.99 -6.68 11.64
C ASP A 128 2.26 -7.89 12.24
N ALA A 129 2.13 -8.97 11.47
CA ALA A 129 1.34 -10.12 11.90
C ALA A 129 2.10 -11.07 12.85
N ASN A 130 3.40 -10.85 13.09
CA ASN A 130 4.17 -11.54 14.13
C ASN A 130 4.20 -10.73 15.42
N ASP A 131 4.23 -9.40 15.32
CA ASP A 131 4.23 -8.47 16.45
C ASP A 131 3.22 -7.35 16.22
N MET A 132 1.99 -7.56 16.70
CA MET A 132 0.85 -6.66 16.46
C MET A 132 0.99 -5.29 17.13
N SER A 133 2.05 -5.07 17.93
CA SER A 133 2.40 -3.75 18.45
C SER A 133 3.14 -2.88 17.43
N LYS A 134 3.72 -3.49 16.39
CA LYS A 134 4.44 -2.79 15.32
C LYS A 134 3.50 -2.41 14.18
N THR A 135 3.50 -1.13 13.83
CA THR A 135 2.71 -0.58 12.73
C THR A 135 3.59 0.18 11.74
N TYR A 136 3.16 0.16 10.48
CA TYR A 136 3.76 0.85 9.36
C TYR A 136 2.68 1.76 8.77
N VAL A 137 2.94 3.07 8.72
CA VAL A 137 1.94 4.07 8.31
C VAL A 137 2.32 4.64 6.95
N LYS A 138 1.41 4.51 5.97
CA LYS A 138 1.44 5.31 4.74
C LYS A 138 0.53 6.50 4.91
N LEU A 139 1.12 7.71 4.84
CA LEU A 139 0.39 8.96 4.90
C LEU A 139 0.12 9.48 3.48
N TYR A 140 -1.12 9.87 3.21
CA TYR A 140 -1.55 10.43 1.95
C TYR A 140 -1.90 11.91 2.12
N VAL A 141 -1.19 12.75 1.40
CA VAL A 141 -1.37 14.21 1.40
C VAL A 141 -1.75 14.63 -0.02
N ILE A 142 -3.06 14.63 -0.30
CA ILE A 142 -3.56 14.53 -1.67
C ILE A 142 -3.24 15.76 -2.52
N ASN A 143 -3.22 16.99 -1.98
CA ASN A 143 -2.76 18.19 -2.67
C ASN A 143 -2.31 19.26 -1.67
N ILE A 144 -1.03 19.64 -1.67
CA ILE A 144 -0.55 20.91 -1.09
C ILE A 144 -0.34 21.87 -2.26
N ARG A 145 -0.88 23.09 -2.17
CA ARG A 145 -0.70 24.12 -3.20
C ARG A 145 -0.01 25.34 -2.66
N GLU A 146 1.00 25.84 -3.34
CA GLU A 146 1.72 27.03 -2.92
C GLU A 146 1.75 28.10 -4.02
N LYS A 147 1.30 29.31 -3.70
CA LYS A 147 1.15 30.46 -4.63
C LYS A 147 2.48 31.12 -4.99
N VAL A 148 3.51 30.33 -5.23
CA VAL A 148 4.88 30.76 -5.52
C VAL A 148 5.30 30.33 -6.92
N ASN A 149 6.19 31.12 -7.52
CA ASN A 149 6.87 30.79 -8.77
C ASN A 149 8.37 30.61 -8.48
N ILE A 150 8.78 29.37 -8.31
CA ILE A 150 10.12 28.98 -7.86
C ILE A 150 10.73 27.94 -8.80
N SER A 151 12.02 27.66 -8.68
CA SER A 151 12.64 26.64 -9.53
C SER A 151 12.07 25.24 -9.26
N ILE A 152 12.25 24.31 -10.20
CA ILE A 152 11.90 22.89 -10.00
C ILE A 152 12.65 22.30 -8.81
N ALA A 153 13.95 22.60 -8.67
CA ALA A 153 14.75 22.12 -7.55
C ALA A 153 14.20 22.62 -6.21
N GLU A 154 13.94 23.93 -6.12
CA GLU A 154 13.37 24.56 -4.93
C GLU A 154 11.96 24.03 -4.61
N SER A 155 11.15 23.69 -5.63
CA SER A 155 9.84 23.05 -5.46
C SER A 155 9.95 21.70 -4.74
N LYS A 156 10.95 20.90 -5.10
CA LYS A 156 11.21 19.60 -4.44
C LYS A 156 11.69 19.80 -3.00
N GLU A 157 12.60 20.73 -2.77
CA GLU A 157 13.08 21.06 -1.43
C GLU A 157 11.94 21.55 -0.52
N ARG A 158 11.06 22.43 -1.04
CA ARG A 158 9.86 22.90 -0.34
C ARG A 158 8.92 21.76 0.02
N MET A 159 8.65 20.88 -0.92
CA MET A 159 7.82 19.69 -0.68
C MET A 159 8.39 18.82 0.45
N ILE A 160 9.69 18.51 0.43
CA ILE A 160 10.34 17.69 1.47
C ILE A 160 10.27 18.38 2.83
N LYS A 161 10.56 19.69 2.87
CA LYS A 161 10.52 20.47 4.11
C LYS A 161 9.14 20.45 4.76
N ILE A 162 8.08 20.75 3.99
CA ILE A 162 6.70 20.71 4.48
C ILE A 162 6.35 19.32 5.01
N LEU A 163 6.73 18.26 4.30
CA LEU A 163 6.45 16.89 4.73
C LEU A 163 7.19 16.48 6.00
N LYS A 164 8.42 16.94 6.16
CA LYS A 164 9.19 16.70 7.38
C LYS A 164 8.56 17.40 8.58
N GLU A 165 8.25 18.69 8.45
CA GLU A 165 7.59 19.48 9.49
C GLU A 165 6.22 18.88 9.87
N LEU A 166 5.41 18.50 8.88
CA LEU A 166 4.11 17.87 9.07
C LEU A 166 4.21 16.55 9.86
N VAL A 167 5.10 15.65 9.45
CA VAL A 167 5.22 14.32 10.09
C VAL A 167 5.83 14.43 11.49
N GLU A 168 6.81 15.32 11.69
CA GLU A 168 7.37 15.61 13.02
C GLU A 168 6.30 16.19 13.96
N TYR A 169 5.42 17.06 13.46
CA TYR A 169 4.33 17.64 14.25
C TYR A 169 3.27 16.60 14.65
N ILE A 170 2.86 15.74 13.70
CA ILE A 170 1.86 14.69 13.97
C ILE A 170 2.43 13.61 14.90
N ASP A 171 3.76 13.41 14.89
CA ASP A 171 4.49 12.41 15.67
C ASP A 171 3.98 10.98 15.39
N ILE A 172 4.21 10.53 14.15
CA ILE A 172 3.83 9.19 13.68
C ILE A 172 5.02 8.43 13.09
N ASN A 173 4.96 7.10 13.21
CA ASN A 173 5.89 6.18 12.55
C ASN A 173 5.60 6.09 11.03
N CYS A 174 5.84 7.18 10.31
CA CYS A 174 5.63 7.27 8.87
C CYS A 174 6.70 6.47 8.12
N THR A 175 6.28 5.39 7.46
CA THR A 175 7.17 4.49 6.69
C THR A 175 6.88 4.51 5.19
N ALA A 176 5.88 5.28 4.77
CA ALA A 176 5.49 5.47 3.39
C ALA A 176 4.73 6.80 3.22
N LEU A 177 4.82 7.39 2.04
CA LEU A 177 4.22 8.68 1.72
C LEU A 177 3.63 8.66 0.32
N GLN A 178 2.48 9.30 0.14
CA GLN A 178 1.98 9.67 -1.17
C GLN A 178 1.50 11.11 -1.13
N VAL A 179 2.12 11.97 -1.93
CA VAL A 179 1.95 13.42 -1.81
C VAL A 179 1.92 14.03 -3.20
N ASN A 180 0.98 14.95 -3.42
CA ASN A 180 1.08 15.90 -4.53
C ASN A 180 1.34 17.30 -3.97
N TYR A 181 2.35 17.96 -4.52
CA TYR A 181 2.70 19.34 -4.24
C TYR A 181 2.65 20.13 -5.54
N GLU A 182 1.95 21.25 -5.53
CA GLU A 182 1.66 22.03 -6.72
C GLU A 182 1.99 23.51 -6.49
N ASN A 183 2.62 24.15 -7.46
CA ASN A 183 2.87 25.59 -7.43
C ASN A 183 2.77 26.18 -8.84
N LYS A 184 3.14 27.45 -9.06
CA LYS A 184 3.04 28.05 -10.40
C LYS A 184 3.99 27.42 -11.42
N THR A 185 5.05 26.76 -10.96
CA THR A 185 6.04 26.08 -11.81
C THR A 185 5.53 24.73 -12.30
N GLY A 186 4.85 23.97 -11.46
CA GLY A 186 4.30 22.68 -11.87
C GLY A 186 3.62 21.89 -10.75
N SER A 187 3.16 20.69 -11.11
CA SER A 187 2.66 19.67 -10.19
C SER A 187 3.74 18.60 -10.00
N PHE A 188 4.00 18.23 -8.76
CA PHE A 188 5.05 17.31 -8.34
C PHE A 188 4.41 16.20 -7.50
N SER A 189 4.72 14.95 -7.83
CA SER A 189 4.24 13.78 -7.12
C SER A 189 5.38 13.06 -6.43
N LEU A 190 5.15 12.67 -5.19
CA LEU A 190 6.00 11.75 -4.42
C LEU A 190 5.18 10.51 -4.14
N ASN A 191 5.73 9.34 -4.46
CA ASN A 191 5.20 8.07 -3.99
C ASN A 191 6.35 7.22 -3.43
N CYS A 192 6.36 7.07 -2.10
CA CYS A 192 7.23 6.19 -1.36
C CYS A 192 6.36 5.07 -0.77
N ASP A 193 6.54 3.85 -1.26
CA ASP A 193 5.75 2.70 -0.82
C ASP A 193 6.23 2.10 0.50
N PHE A 194 5.40 1.22 1.08
CA PHE A 194 5.63 0.62 2.39
C PHE A 194 7.04 0.02 2.53
N GLY A 195 7.77 0.51 3.52
CA GLY A 195 8.98 -0.11 4.04
C GLY A 195 8.84 -0.47 5.52
N LYS A 196 9.82 -1.24 6.02
CA LYS A 196 9.99 -1.51 7.46
C LYS A 196 10.78 -0.44 8.20
N LYS A 197 11.28 0.57 7.48
CA LYS A 197 12.04 1.69 8.03
C LYS A 197 11.22 2.96 7.88
N MET A 198 11.43 3.91 8.79
CA MET A 198 10.89 5.26 8.63
C MET A 198 11.41 5.88 7.34
N VAL A 199 10.61 6.79 6.80
CA VAL A 199 10.99 7.58 5.63
C VAL A 199 12.27 8.35 5.93
N ASP A 200 13.23 8.28 4.99
CA ASP A 200 14.47 9.04 5.02
C ASP A 200 14.30 10.30 4.16
N TYR A 201 13.95 11.42 4.80
CA TYR A 201 13.64 12.69 4.14
C TYR A 201 14.80 13.23 3.29
N ASP A 202 16.05 12.96 3.70
CA ASP A 202 17.25 13.38 2.98
C ASP A 202 17.42 12.64 1.65
N LYS A 203 16.68 11.54 1.45
CA LYS A 203 16.71 10.71 0.23
C LYS A 203 15.45 10.81 -0.62
N LEU A 204 14.43 11.58 -0.21
CA LEU A 204 13.14 11.62 -0.88
C LEU A 204 13.19 12.31 -2.25
N GLU A 205 14.13 13.23 -2.48
CA GLU A 205 14.16 14.03 -3.71
C GLU A 205 14.18 13.18 -4.99
N LYS A 206 14.87 12.04 -4.95
CA LYS A 206 14.98 11.09 -6.07
C LYS A 206 13.63 10.45 -6.45
N ASP A 207 12.71 10.39 -5.50
CA ASP A 207 11.39 9.76 -5.66
C ASP A 207 10.32 10.80 -6.07
N ILE A 208 10.67 12.09 -6.11
CA ILE A 208 9.80 13.18 -6.55
C ILE A 208 9.86 13.32 -8.08
N LYS A 209 8.70 13.20 -8.72
CA LYS A 209 8.52 13.34 -10.16
C LYS A 209 7.69 14.58 -10.48
N GLN A 210 8.17 15.40 -11.41
CA GLN A 210 7.35 16.44 -12.00
C GLN A 210 6.34 15.80 -12.96
N CYS A 211 5.06 16.09 -12.77
CA CYS A 211 3.98 15.65 -13.63
C CYS A 211 4.00 16.47 -14.93
N SER A 212 3.81 15.79 -16.06
CA SER A 212 3.71 16.48 -17.35
C SER A 212 2.37 17.22 -17.47
N GLU A 213 2.30 18.30 -18.25
CA GLU A 213 1.09 19.16 -18.30
C GLU A 213 -0.18 18.43 -18.74
N LYS A 214 -0.03 17.37 -19.55
CA LYS A 214 -1.15 16.51 -19.96
C LYS A 214 -1.74 15.71 -18.79
N ASP A 215 -0.94 15.43 -17.77
CA ASP A 215 -1.33 14.64 -16.59
C ASP A 215 -1.78 15.53 -15.42
N TRP A 216 -1.68 16.86 -15.57
CA TRP A 216 -2.20 17.80 -14.59
C TRP A 216 -3.72 17.69 -14.47
N SER A 217 -4.19 17.62 -13.23
CA SER A 217 -5.61 17.62 -12.91
C SER A 217 -6.27 18.90 -13.42
N GLN A 218 -7.57 18.82 -13.73
CA GLN A 218 -8.34 19.99 -14.14
C GLN A 218 -8.40 21.05 -13.02
N ASP A 219 -8.55 20.59 -11.78
CA ASP A 219 -8.56 21.42 -10.57
C ASP A 219 -7.25 22.22 -10.43
N TYR A 220 -6.08 21.59 -10.62
CA TYR A 220 -4.80 22.31 -10.59
C TYR A 220 -4.68 23.33 -11.73
N LYS A 221 -5.14 22.99 -12.95
CA LYS A 221 -5.12 23.92 -14.09
C LYS A 221 -5.96 25.17 -13.82
N GLU A 222 -7.12 25.01 -13.20
CA GLU A 222 -8.00 26.11 -12.82
C GLU A 222 -7.38 26.94 -11.70
N TRP A 223 -6.90 26.30 -10.64
CA TRP A 223 -6.20 26.94 -9.54
C TRP A 223 -4.99 27.79 -10.03
N LYS A 224 -4.18 27.24 -10.93
CA LYS A 224 -3.00 27.91 -11.50
C LYS A 224 -3.35 29.13 -12.35
N ARG A 225 -4.53 29.16 -12.99
CA ARG A 225 -4.99 30.32 -13.77
C ARG A 225 -5.52 31.43 -12.88
N ALA A 226 -6.07 31.07 -11.72
CA ALA A 226 -6.69 32.01 -10.78
C ALA A 226 -5.66 32.72 -9.86
N ASN A 227 -4.46 32.15 -9.70
CA ASN A 227 -3.43 32.64 -8.77
C ASN A 227 -2.15 33.03 -9.49
#